data_AF-A0A7Y5BTR1-F1
#
_entry.id   AF-A0A7Y5BTR1-F1
#
_cell.length_a   1.000
_cell.length_b   1.000
_cell.length_c   1.000
_cell.angle_alpha   90.00
_cell.angle_beta   90.00
_cell.angle_gamma   90.00
#
_symmetry.space_group_name_H-M   'P 1'
#
loop_
_entity.id
_entity.type
_entity.pdbx_description
1 polymer ?
#
loop_
_entity_poly.entity_id
_entity_poly.type
_entity_poly.pdbx_seq_one_letter_code
_entity_poly.pdbx_strand_id
1 'polypeptide(L)'
;MRVLLPAEFTEAHRKLALAYLVRGHTFNPQEWREAIPAFDLLHDAAVVTSTGVMPFPVLYQREIEARYAAEYIQLLWQGEGQSTAHWAAVARRIPQDLAQKGFYRPTMPATRFLLVYCLYWWRAFTLGYALEVEIQRDLEATGVRFEAEDLLTPRGRRAPFDLAVSGFKGDVKTSLYFLHATRSRALRHDFYITRVVGGGRVRTLVVFLQPEMWQTIDGDTLLVLLTKIATHLPDALHLVYEGHELVVVDYALWKQKILQYQKRS
;
A
#
# COMPACT_ATOMS: atom_id res chain seq x y z
N MET A 1 -12.46 -4.19 29.37
CA MET A 1 -12.21 -3.77 27.98
C MET A 1 -13.17 -4.51 27.07
N ARG A 2 -13.81 -3.82 26.13
CA ARG A 2 -14.75 -4.40 25.14
C ARG A 2 -14.32 -3.95 23.75
N VAL A 3 -14.49 -4.79 22.74
CA VAL A 3 -14.26 -4.41 21.33
C VAL A 3 -15.62 -4.16 20.67
N LEU A 4 -15.74 -3.04 19.97
CA LEU A 4 -16.86 -2.67 19.12
C LEU A 4 -16.43 -2.93 17.68
N LEU A 5 -17.23 -3.71 16.97
CA LEU A 5 -17.04 -4.01 15.56
C LEU A 5 -18.17 -3.32 14.79
N PRO A 6 -17.93 -2.86 13.55
CA PRO A 6 -18.98 -2.32 12.69
C PRO A 6 -20.12 -3.32 12.47
N ALA A 7 -21.32 -2.83 12.19
CA ALA A 7 -22.49 -3.67 11.97
C ALA A 7 -22.32 -4.57 10.72
N GLU A 8 -21.58 -4.06 9.74
CA GLU A 8 -21.24 -4.70 8.47
C GLU A 8 -20.17 -5.80 8.64
N PHE A 9 -19.56 -5.92 9.82
CA PHE A 9 -18.55 -6.94 10.10
C PHE A 9 -19.17 -8.31 10.38
N THR A 10 -19.55 -8.98 9.28
CA THR A 10 -20.22 -10.27 9.23
C THR A 10 -19.42 -11.43 9.83
N GLU A 11 -20.07 -12.58 10.04
CA GLU A 11 -19.41 -13.82 10.47
C GLU A 11 -18.37 -14.35 9.47
N ALA A 12 -18.58 -14.12 8.16
CA ALA A 12 -17.59 -14.46 7.15
C ALA A 12 -16.31 -13.61 7.32
N HIS A 13 -16.47 -12.30 7.55
CA HIS A 13 -15.35 -11.39 7.84
C HIS A 13 -14.60 -11.83 9.11
N ARG A 14 -15.32 -12.22 10.17
CA ARG A 14 -14.72 -12.74 11.41
C ARG A 14 -13.85 -13.96 11.16
N LYS A 15 -14.35 -14.95 10.41
CA LYS A 15 -13.60 -16.17 10.09
C LYS A 15 -12.33 -15.87 9.31
N LEU A 16 -12.39 -15.02 8.28
CA LEU A 16 -11.22 -14.62 7.49
C LEU A 16 -10.20 -13.85 8.33
N ALA A 17 -10.65 -12.87 9.11
CA ALA A 17 -9.78 -12.09 10.00
C ALA A 17 -9.06 -12.98 11.02
N LEU A 18 -9.75 -13.94 11.65
CA LEU A 18 -9.11 -14.85 12.60
C LEU A 18 -8.22 -15.89 11.90
N ALA A 19 -8.60 -16.37 10.72
CA ALA A 19 -7.76 -17.28 9.93
C ALA A 19 -6.42 -16.62 9.55
N TYR A 20 -6.40 -15.30 9.35
CA TYR A 20 -5.18 -14.54 9.09
C TYR A 20 -4.15 -14.66 10.22
N LEU A 21 -4.56 -14.79 11.50
CA LEU A 21 -3.62 -14.98 12.61
C LEU A 21 -2.86 -16.31 12.54
N VAL A 22 -3.47 -17.34 11.95
CA VAL A 22 -2.90 -18.68 11.85
C VAL A 22 -2.14 -18.85 10.53
N ARG A 23 -2.75 -18.41 9.44
CA ARG A 23 -2.29 -18.64 8.07
C ARG A 23 -1.42 -17.50 7.54
N GLY A 24 -1.46 -16.33 8.16
CA GLY A 24 -0.73 -15.15 7.73
C GLY A 24 -0.96 -14.85 6.25
N HIS A 25 0.12 -14.88 5.47
CA HIS A 25 0.10 -14.50 4.07
C HIS A 25 -0.27 -15.62 3.08
N THR A 26 -0.63 -16.80 3.57
CA THR A 26 -0.92 -18.00 2.74
C THR A 26 -2.34 -18.03 2.17
N PHE A 27 -3.05 -16.90 2.17
CA PHE A 27 -4.34 -16.77 1.51
C PHE A 27 -4.14 -16.84 -0.01
N ASN A 28 -5.02 -17.56 -0.69
CA ASN A 28 -5.08 -17.59 -2.15
C ASN A 28 -5.70 -16.28 -2.70
N PRO A 29 -5.67 -16.03 -4.02
CA PRO A 29 -6.20 -14.78 -4.59
C PRO A 29 -7.69 -14.52 -4.36
N GLN A 30 -8.52 -15.56 -4.22
CA GLN A 30 -9.94 -15.40 -3.87
C GLN A 30 -10.10 -15.01 -2.40
N GLU A 31 -9.41 -15.71 -1.50
CA GLU A 31 -9.43 -15.40 -0.07
C GLU A 31 -8.93 -13.98 0.22
N TRP A 32 -7.89 -13.52 -0.48
CA TRP A 32 -7.43 -12.14 -0.37
C TRP A 32 -8.49 -11.12 -0.80
N ARG A 33 -9.23 -11.40 -1.89
CA ARG A 33 -10.32 -10.53 -2.35
C ARG A 33 -11.42 -10.38 -1.31
N GLU A 34 -11.70 -11.43 -0.53
CA GLU A 34 -12.71 -11.40 0.54
C GLU A 34 -12.16 -10.86 1.86
N ALA A 35 -10.87 -11.08 2.15
CA ALA A 35 -10.24 -10.66 3.39
C ALA A 35 -9.93 -9.16 3.43
N ILE A 36 -9.59 -8.55 2.29
CA ILE A 36 -9.30 -7.11 2.22
C ILE A 36 -10.48 -6.26 2.75
N PRO A 37 -11.73 -6.44 2.28
CA PRO A 37 -12.89 -5.74 2.84
C PRO A 37 -13.06 -5.95 4.35
N ALA A 38 -12.75 -7.15 4.86
CA ALA A 38 -12.80 -7.40 6.30
C ALA A 38 -11.76 -6.56 7.06
N PHE A 39 -10.54 -6.44 6.55
CA PHE A 39 -9.51 -5.60 7.17
C PHE A 39 -9.83 -4.10 7.07
N ASP A 40 -10.43 -3.67 5.95
CA ASP A 40 -10.90 -2.30 5.75
C ASP A 40 -12.01 -1.97 6.77
N LEU A 41 -12.98 -2.85 6.98
CA LEU A 41 -14.02 -2.66 8.00
C LEU A 41 -13.45 -2.59 9.42
N LEU A 42 -12.37 -3.32 9.73
CA LEU A 42 -11.73 -3.20 11.04
C LEU A 42 -11.13 -1.82 11.30
N HIS A 43 -10.96 -0.97 10.28
CA HIS A 43 -10.58 0.44 10.45
C HIS A 43 -11.63 1.23 11.24
N ASP A 44 -12.90 0.88 11.10
CA ASP A 44 -14.01 1.54 11.81
C ASP A 44 -14.33 0.89 13.16
N ALA A 45 -13.53 -0.11 13.58
CA ALA A 45 -13.66 -0.75 14.88
C ALA A 45 -13.03 0.08 16.00
N ALA A 46 -13.43 -0.20 17.24
CA ALA A 46 -12.94 0.52 18.42
C ALA A 46 -12.81 -0.38 19.66
N VAL A 47 -11.98 0.06 20.60
CA VAL A 47 -11.84 -0.51 21.93
C VAL A 47 -12.48 0.42 22.95
N VAL A 48 -13.37 -0.11 23.79
CA VAL A 48 -13.90 0.57 24.97
C VAL A 48 -13.03 0.22 26.18
N THR A 49 -12.40 1.24 26.74
CA THR A 49 -11.61 1.18 27.99
C THR A 49 -12.33 1.96 29.10
N SER A 50 -11.74 1.98 30.30
CA SER A 50 -12.20 2.85 31.39
C SER A 50 -12.05 4.34 31.07
N THR A 51 -11.17 4.69 30.13
CA THR A 51 -10.86 6.08 29.75
C THR A 51 -11.62 6.56 28.51
N GLY A 52 -12.46 5.71 27.91
CA GLY A 52 -13.30 6.07 26.76
C GLY A 52 -13.23 5.07 25.61
N VAL A 53 -13.66 5.53 24.43
CA VAL A 53 -13.65 4.75 23.19
C VAL A 53 -12.43 5.16 22.37
N MET A 54 -11.59 4.18 22.02
CA MET A 54 -10.41 4.38 21.19
C MET A 54 -10.55 3.62 19.86
N PRO A 55 -10.61 4.33 18.72
CA PRO A 55 -10.62 3.69 17.41
C PRO A 55 -9.35 2.85 17.18
N PHE A 56 -9.48 1.74 16.44
CA PHE A 56 -8.36 0.90 16.05
C PHE A 56 -7.24 1.67 15.32
N PRO A 57 -7.53 2.60 14.39
CA PRO A 57 -6.50 3.40 13.72
C PRO A 57 -5.69 4.25 14.71
N VAL A 58 -6.35 4.84 15.70
CA VAL A 58 -5.69 5.65 16.75
C VAL A 58 -4.78 4.78 17.60
N LEU A 59 -5.24 3.57 17.98
CA LEU A 59 -4.42 2.60 18.71
C LEU A 59 -3.23 2.13 17.88
N TYR A 60 -3.44 1.78 16.61
CA TYR A 60 -2.34 1.37 15.73
C TYR A 60 -1.30 2.47 15.58
N GLN A 61 -1.73 3.70 15.32
CA GLN A 61 -0.83 4.84 15.17
C GLN A 61 0.00 5.05 16.45
N ARG A 62 -0.65 5.05 17.62
CA ARG A 62 0.01 5.32 18.90
C ARG A 62 0.92 4.17 19.36
N GLU A 63 0.44 2.94 19.22
CA GLU A 63 1.08 1.78 19.83
C GLU A 63 2.09 1.09 18.90
N ILE A 64 1.87 1.18 17.59
CA ILE A 64 2.65 0.44 16.59
C ILE A 64 3.44 1.42 15.72
N GLU A 65 2.77 2.29 14.96
CA GLU A 65 3.43 3.16 13.99
C GLU A 65 4.41 4.12 14.67
N ALA A 66 3.97 4.88 15.68
CA ALA A 66 4.81 5.84 16.38
C ALA A 66 6.05 5.21 17.05
N ARG A 67 5.99 3.90 17.31
CA ARG A 67 7.08 3.16 17.96
C ARG A 67 8.05 2.53 16.96
N TYR A 68 7.56 2.03 15.83
CA TYR A 68 8.34 1.16 14.94
C TYR A 68 8.61 1.74 13.55
N ALA A 69 7.84 2.74 13.11
CA ALA A 69 7.88 3.24 11.73
C ALA A 69 9.24 3.85 11.36
N ALA A 70 9.76 4.79 12.17
CA ALA A 70 10.96 5.54 11.83
C ALA A 70 12.21 4.62 11.76
N GLU A 71 12.38 3.74 12.75
CA GLU A 71 13.47 2.76 12.76
C GLU A 71 13.37 1.81 11.56
N TYR A 72 12.17 1.29 11.26
CA TYR A 72 11.98 0.42 10.09
C TYR A 72 12.34 1.13 8.77
N ILE A 73 11.90 2.37 8.58
CA ILE A 73 12.19 3.14 7.37
C ILE A 73 13.68 3.47 7.27
N GLN A 74 14.33 3.80 8.38
CA GLN A 74 15.77 4.04 8.41
C GLN A 74 16.56 2.81 7.95
N LEU A 75 16.16 1.60 8.39
CA LEU A 75 16.77 0.35 7.96
C LEU A 75 16.59 0.10 6.44
N LEU A 76 15.42 0.46 5.88
CA LEU A 76 15.21 0.40 4.43
C LEU A 76 16.23 1.29 3.69
N TRP A 77 16.45 2.52 4.16
CA TRP A 77 17.41 3.48 3.61
C TRP A 77 18.88 3.11 3.80
N GLN A 78 19.20 2.21 4.73
CA GLN A 78 20.55 1.67 4.87
C GLN A 78 20.83 0.50 3.92
N GLY A 79 19.79 -0.02 3.25
CA GLY A 79 19.94 -1.14 2.32
C GLY A 79 20.22 -2.46 3.04
N GLU A 80 19.96 -2.51 4.35
CA GLU A 80 20.13 -3.73 5.14
C GLU A 80 19.13 -4.79 4.68
N GLY A 81 19.68 -5.87 4.13
CA GLY A 81 18.97 -6.92 3.44
C GLY A 81 17.85 -7.55 4.28
N GLN A 82 16.72 -7.75 3.60
CA GLN A 82 15.49 -8.43 4.02
C GLN A 82 14.55 -7.57 4.89
N SER A 83 13.81 -6.67 4.21
CA SER A 83 12.55 -6.07 4.70
C SER A 83 11.66 -7.08 5.46
N THR A 84 11.65 -8.35 5.03
CA THR A 84 10.93 -9.45 5.67
C THR A 84 11.41 -9.78 7.08
N ALA A 85 12.72 -9.79 7.35
CA ALA A 85 13.24 -10.14 8.68
C ALA A 85 12.89 -9.05 9.72
N HIS A 86 13.07 -7.79 9.34
CA HIS A 86 12.71 -6.62 10.14
C HIS A 86 11.21 -6.52 10.37
N TRP A 87 10.41 -6.72 9.31
CA TRP A 87 8.95 -6.82 9.44
C TRP A 87 8.55 -7.92 10.45
N ALA A 88 9.11 -9.12 10.31
CA ALA A 88 8.77 -10.27 11.15
C ALA A 88 9.20 -10.04 12.61
N ALA A 89 10.32 -9.37 12.85
CA ALA A 89 10.77 -9.02 14.18
C ALA A 89 9.77 -8.11 14.90
N VAL A 90 9.30 -7.04 14.24
CA VAL A 90 8.27 -6.17 14.80
C VAL A 90 6.95 -6.91 14.96
N ALA A 91 6.51 -7.66 13.95
CA ALA A 91 5.25 -8.42 14.01
C ALA A 91 5.17 -9.38 15.21
N ARG A 92 6.30 -10.00 15.60
CA ARG A 92 6.38 -10.85 16.81
C ARG A 92 6.25 -10.07 18.13
N ARG A 93 6.63 -8.79 18.15
CA ARG A 93 6.55 -7.93 19.34
C ARG A 93 5.14 -7.35 19.55
N ILE A 94 4.41 -7.07 18.45
CA ILE A 94 3.07 -6.47 18.50
C ILE A 94 2.12 -7.15 19.51
N PRO A 95 1.92 -8.49 19.51
CA PRO A 95 1.06 -9.13 20.50
C PRO A 95 1.51 -8.90 21.95
N GLN A 96 2.82 -8.88 22.20
CA GLN A 96 3.39 -8.70 23.54
C GLN A 96 3.15 -7.27 24.04
N ASP A 97 3.40 -6.28 23.19
CA ASP A 97 3.19 -4.87 23.53
C ASP A 97 1.71 -4.56 23.80
N LEU A 98 0.81 -5.09 22.94
CA LEU A 98 -0.62 -4.95 23.15
C LEU A 98 -1.08 -5.63 24.43
N ALA A 99 -0.50 -6.80 24.78
CA ALA A 99 -0.83 -7.49 26.02
C ALA A 99 -0.35 -6.71 27.26
N GLN A 100 0.87 -6.18 27.23
CA GLN A 100 1.43 -5.36 28.31
C GLN A 100 0.56 -4.12 28.61
N LYS A 101 -0.05 -3.53 27.57
CA LYS A 101 -0.95 -2.38 27.70
C LYS A 101 -2.42 -2.78 27.95
N GLY A 102 -2.69 -4.07 28.11
CA GLY A 102 -4.03 -4.60 28.37
C GLY A 102 -4.98 -4.61 27.17
N PHE A 103 -4.49 -4.30 25.97
CA PHE A 103 -5.25 -4.28 24.71
C PHE A 103 -5.41 -5.64 24.05
N TYR A 104 -4.61 -6.63 24.45
CA TYR A 104 -4.69 -7.99 23.94
C TYR A 104 -4.70 -9.03 25.06
N ARG A 105 -5.64 -9.98 25.00
CA ARG A 105 -5.70 -11.15 25.90
C ARG A 105 -6.09 -12.37 25.08
N PRO A 106 -5.25 -13.43 25.00
CA PRO A 106 -5.57 -14.63 24.23
C PRO A 106 -6.90 -15.30 24.62
N THR A 107 -7.29 -15.18 25.90
CA THR A 107 -8.53 -15.70 26.49
C THR A 107 -9.77 -14.85 26.20
N MET A 108 -9.61 -13.66 25.60
CA MET A 108 -10.71 -12.77 25.22
C MET A 108 -10.77 -12.67 23.69
N PRO A 109 -11.59 -13.50 23.01
CA PRO A 109 -11.58 -13.63 21.55
C PRO A 109 -11.73 -12.31 20.80
N ALA A 110 -12.54 -11.39 21.32
CA ALA A 110 -12.78 -10.09 20.70
C ALA A 110 -11.50 -9.25 20.55
N THR A 111 -10.51 -9.40 21.45
CA THR A 111 -9.24 -8.64 21.38
C THR A 111 -8.32 -9.12 20.26
N ARG A 112 -8.58 -10.30 19.69
CA ARG A 112 -7.85 -10.83 18.54
C ARG A 112 -8.08 -9.99 17.30
N PHE A 113 -9.23 -9.30 17.17
CA PHE A 113 -9.49 -8.43 16.02
C PHE A 113 -8.59 -7.19 16.00
N LEU A 114 -8.26 -6.61 17.16
CA LEU A 114 -7.27 -5.54 17.24
C LEU A 114 -5.88 -6.06 16.84
N LEU A 115 -5.51 -7.26 17.30
CA LEU A 115 -4.23 -7.87 16.91
C LEU A 115 -4.17 -8.10 15.39
N VAL A 116 -5.24 -8.64 14.80
CA VAL A 116 -5.36 -8.81 13.34
C VAL A 116 -5.17 -7.49 12.62
N TYR A 117 -5.88 -6.45 13.05
CA TYR A 117 -5.79 -5.11 12.48
C TYR A 117 -4.34 -4.61 12.52
N CYS A 118 -3.69 -4.66 13.69
CA CYS A 118 -2.31 -4.19 13.82
C CYS A 118 -1.31 -4.99 12.97
N LEU A 119 -1.45 -6.32 12.88
CA LEU A 119 -0.56 -7.16 12.08
C LEU A 119 -0.77 -6.96 10.58
N TYR A 120 -2.01 -6.81 10.14
CA TYR A 120 -2.34 -6.52 8.74
C TYR A 120 -1.80 -5.16 8.33
N TRP A 121 -2.12 -4.10 9.08
CA TRP A 121 -1.68 -2.74 8.76
C TRP A 121 -0.17 -2.56 8.90
N TRP A 122 0.47 -3.23 9.86
CA TRP A 122 1.94 -3.27 9.91
C TRP A 122 2.53 -3.89 8.65
N ARG A 123 1.97 -5.01 8.17
CA ARG A 123 2.41 -5.62 6.93
C ARG A 123 2.18 -4.67 5.73
N ALA A 124 1.01 -4.08 5.61
CA ALA A 124 0.70 -3.13 4.54
C ALA A 124 1.67 -1.93 4.56
N PHE A 125 1.91 -1.36 5.74
CA PHE A 125 2.89 -0.30 5.98
C PHE A 125 4.28 -0.72 5.48
N THR A 126 4.80 -1.86 5.94
CA THR A 126 6.15 -2.31 5.57
C THR A 126 6.31 -2.59 4.08
N LEU A 127 5.29 -3.16 3.42
CA LEU A 127 5.33 -3.40 1.98
C LEU A 127 5.24 -2.11 1.18
N GLY A 128 4.44 -1.14 1.63
CA GLY A 128 4.29 0.17 1.00
C GLY A 128 5.63 0.91 1.01
N TYR A 129 6.17 1.16 2.19
CA TYR A 129 7.41 1.93 2.33
C TYR A 129 8.64 1.22 1.77
N ALA A 130 8.68 -0.11 1.77
CA ALA A 130 9.76 -0.83 1.09
C ALA A 130 9.75 -0.58 -0.42
N LEU A 131 8.56 -0.55 -1.04
CA LEU A 131 8.45 -0.23 -2.46
C LEU A 131 8.71 1.26 -2.71
N GLU A 132 8.21 2.16 -1.87
CA GLU A 132 8.44 3.60 -2.02
C GLU A 132 9.94 3.95 -1.96
N VAL A 133 10.67 3.45 -0.97
CA VAL A 133 12.13 3.64 -0.85
C VAL A 133 12.87 3.02 -2.05
N GLU A 134 12.42 1.88 -2.57
CA GLU A 134 12.97 1.28 -3.78
C GLU A 134 12.80 2.20 -5.00
N ILE A 135 11.60 2.77 -5.19
CA ILE A 135 11.33 3.72 -6.27
C ILE A 135 12.19 4.97 -6.13
N GLN A 136 12.21 5.61 -4.95
CA GLN A 136 12.98 6.84 -4.74
C GLN A 136 14.47 6.63 -5.04
N ARG A 137 15.07 5.53 -4.56
CA ARG A 137 16.48 5.19 -4.86
C ARG A 137 16.74 4.94 -6.34
N ASP A 138 15.83 4.25 -7.01
CA ASP A 138 15.97 3.98 -8.44
C ASP A 138 15.84 5.26 -9.28
N LEU A 139 14.94 6.18 -8.89
CA LEU A 139 14.83 7.50 -9.52
C LEU A 139 16.10 8.33 -9.32
N GLU A 140 16.65 8.35 -8.10
CA GLU A 140 17.95 9.00 -7.80
C GLU A 140 19.07 8.40 -8.66
N ALA A 141 19.18 7.07 -8.70
CA ALA A 141 20.23 6.37 -9.44
C ALA A 141 20.13 6.58 -10.96
N THR A 142 18.92 6.79 -11.48
CA THR A 142 18.70 7.09 -12.91
C THR A 142 18.75 8.58 -13.25
N GLY A 143 18.92 9.44 -12.24
CA GLY A 143 19.01 10.89 -12.42
C GLY A 143 17.68 11.56 -12.75
N VAL A 144 16.54 10.91 -12.50
CA VAL A 144 15.23 11.55 -12.60
C VAL A 144 15.10 12.56 -11.46
N ARG A 145 14.75 13.81 -11.78
CA ARG A 145 14.48 14.83 -10.76
C ARG A 145 13.07 14.63 -10.18
N PHE A 146 12.94 14.51 -8.88
CA PHE A 146 11.66 14.37 -8.19
C PHE A 146 11.69 15.05 -6.82
N GLU A 147 10.50 15.31 -6.28
CA GLU A 147 10.27 15.77 -4.91
C GLU A 147 9.59 14.64 -4.14
N ALA A 148 10.03 14.37 -2.91
CA ALA A 148 9.40 13.44 -1.99
C ALA A 148 9.51 13.99 -0.57
N GLU A 149 8.56 13.61 0.28
CA GLU A 149 8.54 14.03 1.68
C GLU A 149 9.43 13.14 2.56
N ASP A 150 9.90 13.68 3.68
CA ASP A 150 10.73 12.89 4.61
C ASP A 150 9.91 11.82 5.34
N LEU A 151 10.08 10.58 4.89
CA LEU A 151 9.42 9.38 5.42
C LEU A 151 9.78 9.05 6.87
N LEU A 152 10.88 9.57 7.40
CA LEU A 152 11.23 9.41 8.82
C LEU A 152 10.29 10.22 9.73
N THR A 153 9.66 11.27 9.19
CA THR A 153 8.71 12.09 9.95
C THR A 153 7.27 11.59 9.82
N PRO A 154 6.45 11.68 10.90
CA PRO A 154 5.02 11.39 10.80
C PRO A 154 4.27 12.26 9.79
N ARG A 155 4.77 13.49 9.54
CA ARG A 155 4.17 14.40 8.56
C ARG A 155 4.41 13.91 7.14
N GLY A 156 5.65 13.54 6.79
CA GLY A 156 5.97 13.05 5.45
C GLY A 156 5.24 11.74 5.12
N ARG A 157 5.13 10.82 6.10
CA ARG A 157 4.33 9.59 5.96
C ARG A 157 2.83 9.79 5.73
N ARG A 158 2.33 11.01 5.93
CA ARG A 158 0.92 11.38 5.73
C ARG A 158 0.77 12.43 4.65
N ALA A 159 1.81 12.60 3.84
CA ALA A 159 1.72 13.41 2.65
C ALA A 159 0.55 12.92 1.79
N PRO A 160 -0.14 13.84 1.10
CA PRO A 160 -1.27 13.47 0.25
C PRO A 160 -0.85 12.66 -0.98
N PHE A 161 0.44 12.61 -1.31
CA PHE A 161 1.06 11.86 -2.40
C PHE A 161 2.48 11.46 -1.97
N ASP A 162 3.06 10.43 -2.57
CA ASP A 162 4.35 9.87 -2.17
C ASP A 162 5.52 10.62 -2.82
N LEU A 163 5.35 11.00 -4.10
CA LEU A 163 6.34 11.79 -4.82
C LEU A 163 5.72 12.70 -5.88
N ALA A 164 6.45 13.72 -6.30
CA ALA A 164 6.13 14.53 -7.46
C ALA A 164 7.28 14.52 -8.49
N VAL A 165 6.94 14.36 -9.76
CA VAL A 165 7.90 14.31 -10.86
C VAL A 165 7.50 15.34 -11.89
N SER A 166 8.36 16.33 -12.15
CA SER A 166 8.06 17.41 -13.09
C SER A 166 6.72 18.13 -12.81
N GLY A 167 6.36 18.30 -11.54
CA GLY A 167 5.10 18.94 -11.11
C GLY A 167 3.88 18.01 -11.06
N PHE A 168 3.97 16.81 -11.63
CA PHE A 168 2.92 15.79 -11.54
C PHE A 168 3.02 15.05 -10.20
N LYS A 169 1.91 14.91 -9.50
CA LYS A 169 1.82 14.20 -8.22
C LYS A 169 1.54 12.72 -8.45
N GLY A 170 2.27 11.87 -7.76
CA GLY A 170 2.13 10.43 -7.87
C GLY A 170 2.23 9.69 -6.56
N ASP A 171 1.77 8.45 -6.63
CA ASP A 171 1.50 7.63 -5.47
C ASP A 171 1.95 6.18 -5.74
N VAL A 172 2.58 5.55 -4.76
CA VAL A 172 3.21 4.23 -4.90
C VAL A 172 2.31 3.18 -4.26
N LYS A 173 1.84 2.23 -5.08
CA LYS A 173 0.90 1.19 -4.67
C LYS A 173 1.51 -0.20 -4.78
N THR A 174 1.20 -1.04 -3.80
CA THR A 174 1.73 -2.41 -3.75
C THR A 174 0.89 -3.41 -4.55
N SER A 175 -0.27 -3.01 -5.05
CA SER A 175 -1.19 -3.84 -5.84
C SER A 175 -2.16 -2.99 -6.64
N LEU A 176 -2.87 -3.60 -7.60
CA LEU A 176 -3.95 -2.96 -8.37
C LEU A 176 -5.23 -2.71 -7.57
N TYR A 177 -5.28 -3.04 -6.27
CA TYR A 177 -6.49 -2.84 -5.45
C TYR A 177 -6.95 -1.37 -5.42
N PHE A 178 -6.02 -0.40 -5.55
CA PHE A 178 -6.39 1.02 -5.59
C PHE A 178 -7.39 1.34 -6.70
N LEU A 179 -7.31 0.69 -7.87
CA LEU A 179 -8.28 0.85 -8.96
C LEU A 179 -9.69 0.38 -8.58
N HIS A 180 -9.79 -0.60 -7.68
CA HIS A 180 -11.07 -1.08 -7.16
C HIS A 180 -11.57 -0.23 -5.98
N ALA A 181 -10.66 0.22 -5.11
CA ALA A 181 -11.01 1.08 -3.97
C ALA A 181 -11.56 2.45 -4.43
N THR A 182 -11.16 2.91 -5.62
CA THR A 182 -11.65 4.15 -6.22
C THR A 182 -12.96 4.02 -7.00
N ARG A 183 -13.67 2.88 -6.95
CA ARG A 183 -14.96 2.68 -7.67
C ARG A 183 -16.04 3.75 -7.42
N SER A 184 -15.89 4.60 -6.40
CA SER A 184 -16.79 5.71 -6.08
C SER A 184 -16.16 7.11 -6.19
N ARG A 185 -14.88 7.23 -6.57
CA ARG A 185 -14.13 8.49 -6.60
C ARG A 185 -13.10 8.50 -7.73
N ALA A 186 -12.93 9.64 -8.40
CA ALA A 186 -11.84 9.81 -9.36
C ALA A 186 -10.47 9.49 -8.73
N LEU A 187 -9.58 8.89 -9.53
CA LEU A 187 -8.16 8.78 -9.18
C LEU A 187 -7.61 10.19 -8.95
N ARG A 188 -7.01 10.40 -7.77
CA ARG A 188 -6.64 11.72 -7.26
C ARG A 188 -5.28 12.22 -7.75
N HIS A 189 -4.45 11.32 -8.24
CA HIS A 189 -3.07 11.61 -8.61
C HIS A 189 -2.89 11.48 -10.12
N ASP A 190 -1.88 12.18 -10.62
CA ASP A 190 -1.52 12.19 -12.05
C ASP A 190 -0.93 10.83 -12.46
N PHE A 191 -0.26 10.15 -11.53
CA PHE A 191 0.27 8.82 -11.77
C PHE A 191 0.32 7.92 -10.53
N TYR A 192 0.39 6.61 -10.78
CA TYR A 192 0.52 5.57 -9.77
C TYR A 192 1.57 4.55 -10.19
N ILE A 193 2.59 4.33 -9.36
CA ILE A 193 3.62 3.31 -9.60
C ILE A 193 3.23 2.04 -8.84
N THR A 194 3.17 0.91 -9.53
CA THR A 194 2.78 -0.37 -8.91
C THR A 194 3.42 -1.55 -9.61
N ARG A 195 3.29 -2.73 -9.01
CA ARG A 195 3.67 -4.01 -9.62
C ARG A 195 2.46 -4.73 -10.17
N VAL A 196 2.59 -5.25 -11.39
CA VAL A 196 1.65 -6.19 -12.01
C VAL A 196 2.27 -7.58 -12.11
N VAL A 197 1.44 -8.62 -12.04
CA VAL A 197 1.88 -10.01 -12.16
C VAL A 197 1.59 -10.50 -13.59
N GLY A 198 2.64 -10.88 -14.32
CA GLY A 198 2.53 -11.53 -15.64
C GLY A 198 2.62 -13.06 -15.58
N GLY A 199 2.20 -13.73 -16.67
CA GLY A 199 2.03 -15.19 -16.86
C GLY A 199 3.27 -16.06 -16.61
N GLY A 200 3.77 -16.05 -15.37
CA GLY A 200 5.00 -16.71 -14.94
C GLY A 200 5.52 -16.28 -13.55
N ARG A 201 4.81 -15.40 -12.81
CA ARG A 201 5.16 -14.83 -11.48
C ARG A 201 6.16 -13.66 -11.49
N VAL A 202 6.69 -13.25 -12.63
CA VAL A 202 7.50 -12.02 -12.69
C VAL A 202 6.61 -10.82 -12.36
N ARG A 203 7.03 -10.06 -11.36
CA ARG A 203 6.39 -8.80 -10.98
C ARG A 203 7.04 -7.68 -11.78
N THR A 204 6.31 -7.10 -12.72
CA THR A 204 6.78 -5.97 -13.53
C THR A 204 6.33 -4.66 -12.90
N LEU A 205 7.25 -3.71 -12.75
CA LEU A 205 6.90 -2.34 -12.35
C LEU A 205 6.28 -1.62 -13.54
N VAL A 206 5.14 -0.99 -13.30
CA VAL A 206 4.42 -0.20 -14.28
C VAL A 206 3.96 1.11 -13.65
N VAL A 207 3.68 2.08 -14.52
CA VAL A 207 3.10 3.37 -14.13
C VAL A 207 1.75 3.50 -14.79
N PHE A 208 0.70 3.65 -13.97
CA PHE A 208 -0.62 4.09 -14.43
C PHE A 208 -0.62 5.61 -14.42
N LEU A 209 -1.07 6.22 -15.50
CA LEU A 209 -1.02 7.66 -15.75
C LEU A 209 -2.42 8.14 -16.12
N GLN A 210 -2.76 9.35 -15.70
CA GLN A 210 -3.86 10.08 -16.33
C GLN A 210 -3.49 10.38 -17.80
N PRO A 211 -4.44 10.29 -18.75
CA PRO A 211 -4.16 10.52 -20.18
C PRO A 211 -3.47 11.86 -20.46
N GLU A 212 -3.82 12.93 -19.73
CA GLU A 212 -3.25 14.28 -19.88
C GLU A 212 -1.75 14.31 -19.59
N MET A 213 -1.31 13.54 -18.58
CA MET A 213 0.12 13.42 -18.26
C MET A 213 0.86 12.70 -19.39
N TRP A 214 0.29 11.63 -19.96
CA TRP A 214 0.93 10.89 -21.05
C TRP A 214 1.04 11.74 -22.32
N GLN A 215 -0.01 12.51 -22.66
CA GLN A 215 0.02 13.46 -23.78
C GLN A 215 1.14 14.50 -23.61
N THR A 216 1.38 14.96 -22.39
CA THR A 216 2.45 15.93 -22.10
C THR A 216 3.85 15.36 -22.32
N ILE A 217 4.05 14.05 -22.08
CA ILE A 217 5.33 13.37 -22.26
C ILE A 217 5.48 12.66 -23.62
N ASP A 218 4.50 12.86 -24.51
CA ASP A 218 4.49 12.55 -25.94
C ASP A 218 4.78 11.08 -26.29
N GLY A 219 3.71 10.29 -26.39
CA GLY A 219 3.81 8.90 -26.85
C GLY A 219 2.50 8.32 -27.39
N ASP A 220 2.63 7.37 -28.30
CA ASP A 220 1.52 6.58 -28.80
C ASP A 220 1.08 5.53 -27.76
N THR A 221 -0.14 5.01 -27.91
CA THR A 221 -0.68 3.96 -27.04
C THR A 221 -1.42 2.88 -27.82
N LEU A 222 -1.47 1.67 -27.25
CA LEU A 222 -2.29 0.55 -27.72
C LEU A 222 -3.49 0.35 -26.79
N LEU A 223 -4.71 0.34 -27.32
CA LEU A 223 -5.90 0.03 -26.53
C LEU A 223 -5.91 -1.44 -26.11
N VAL A 224 -5.91 -1.72 -24.81
CA VAL A 224 -5.94 -3.09 -24.26
C VAL A 224 -6.84 -3.19 -23.03
N LEU A 225 -7.10 -4.43 -22.59
CA LEU A 225 -7.83 -4.69 -21.34
C LEU A 225 -6.85 -4.76 -20.15
N LEU A 226 -7.33 -4.39 -18.95
CA LEU A 226 -6.56 -4.48 -17.69
C LEU A 226 -5.93 -5.88 -17.48
N THR A 227 -6.64 -6.94 -17.86
CA THR A 227 -6.18 -8.34 -17.73
C THR A 227 -5.10 -8.73 -18.74
N LYS A 228 -4.83 -7.87 -19.73
CA LYS A 228 -3.86 -8.09 -20.82
C LYS A 228 -2.62 -7.21 -20.70
N ILE A 229 -2.51 -6.36 -19.67
CA ILE A 229 -1.32 -5.50 -19.49
C ILE A 229 -0.02 -6.29 -19.62
N ALA A 230 0.11 -7.36 -18.83
CA ALA A 230 1.36 -8.10 -18.77
C ALA A 230 1.77 -8.79 -20.08
N THR A 231 0.85 -8.98 -21.03
CA THR A 231 1.16 -9.58 -22.35
C THR A 231 1.55 -8.55 -23.40
N HIS A 232 1.33 -7.26 -23.15
CA HIS A 232 1.62 -6.17 -24.09
C HIS A 232 2.75 -5.25 -23.63
N LEU A 233 3.25 -5.38 -22.40
CA LEU A 233 4.47 -4.67 -22.00
C LEU A 233 5.66 -5.15 -22.85
N PRO A 234 6.58 -4.25 -23.26
CA PRO A 234 6.79 -2.89 -22.73
C PRO A 234 6.04 -1.76 -23.46
N ASP A 235 5.12 -2.05 -24.38
CA ASP A 235 4.37 -1.00 -25.08
C ASP A 235 3.56 -0.13 -24.11
N ALA A 236 3.35 1.14 -24.46
CA ALA A 236 2.42 2.00 -23.72
C ALA A 236 0.98 1.65 -24.08
N LEU A 237 0.14 1.50 -23.06
CA LEU A 237 -1.17 0.88 -23.16
C LEU A 237 -2.24 1.86 -22.75
N HIS A 238 -3.29 2.02 -23.54
CA HIS A 238 -4.49 2.75 -23.15
C HIS A 238 -5.52 1.75 -22.61
N LEU A 239 -6.10 2.04 -21.46
CA LEU A 239 -7.10 1.22 -20.78
C LEU A 239 -8.35 2.01 -20.49
N VAL A 240 -9.50 1.36 -20.62
CA VAL A 240 -10.76 1.82 -20.02
C VAL A 240 -11.13 0.84 -18.91
N TYR A 241 -11.18 1.31 -17.67
CA TYR A 241 -11.51 0.49 -16.51
C TYR A 241 -12.55 1.19 -15.63
N GLU A 242 -13.74 0.58 -15.51
CA GLU A 242 -14.87 1.10 -14.71
C GLU A 242 -15.21 2.57 -15.04
N GLY A 243 -15.11 2.96 -16.32
CA GLY A 243 -15.36 4.33 -16.78
C GLY A 243 -14.18 5.30 -16.62
N HIS A 244 -13.02 4.84 -16.15
CA HIS A 244 -11.78 5.62 -16.12
C HIS A 244 -10.88 5.28 -17.28
N GLU A 245 -10.39 6.31 -17.98
CA GLU A 245 -9.33 6.20 -18.99
C GLU A 245 -7.97 6.33 -18.32
N LEU A 246 -7.06 5.41 -18.61
CA LEU A 246 -5.72 5.38 -18.02
C LEU A 246 -4.70 4.94 -19.06
N VAL A 247 -3.49 5.51 -18.99
CA VAL A 247 -2.35 5.00 -19.73
C VAL A 247 -1.46 4.17 -18.80
N VAL A 248 -1.07 2.97 -19.21
CA VAL A 248 -0.15 2.11 -18.48
C VAL A 248 1.12 1.93 -19.27
N VAL A 249 2.25 2.18 -18.63
CA VAL A 249 3.56 2.13 -19.27
C VAL A 249 4.51 1.30 -18.41
N ASP A 250 5.41 0.58 -19.06
CA ASP A 250 6.55 -0.01 -18.38
C ASP A 250 7.34 1.08 -17.61
N TYR A 251 7.74 0.78 -16.38
CA TYR A 251 8.41 1.76 -15.52
C TYR A 251 9.74 2.26 -16.09
N ALA A 252 10.52 1.42 -16.78
CA ALA A 252 11.77 1.85 -17.40
C ALA A 252 11.51 2.80 -18.59
N LEU A 253 10.50 2.49 -19.42
CA LEU A 253 10.09 3.37 -20.52
C LEU A 253 9.57 4.72 -19.99
N TRP A 254 8.75 4.72 -18.94
CA TRP A 254 8.27 5.95 -18.31
C TRP A 254 9.44 6.81 -17.80
N LYS A 255 10.42 6.24 -17.10
CA LYS A 255 11.62 6.98 -16.66
C LYS A 255 12.37 7.60 -17.84
N GLN A 256 12.55 6.87 -18.94
CA GLN A 256 13.20 7.39 -20.14
C GLN A 256 12.47 8.61 -20.69
N LYS A 257 11.14 8.55 -20.79
CA LYS A 257 10.30 9.66 -21.27
C LYS A 257 10.36 10.87 -20.36
N ILE A 258 10.29 10.67 -19.03
CA ILE A 258 10.46 11.73 -18.04
C ILE A 258 11.83 12.40 -18.17
N LEU A 259 12.91 11.63 -18.30
CA LEU A 259 14.25 12.19 -18.48
C LEU A 259 14.37 13.04 -19.74
N GLN A 260 13.75 12.59 -20.85
CA GLN A 260 13.71 13.38 -22.08
C GLN A 260 12.93 14.68 -21.89
N TYR A 261 11.78 14.62 -21.23
CA TYR A 261 10.96 15.79 -20.91
C TYR A 261 11.70 16.79 -20.01
N GLN A 262 12.35 16.32 -18.95
CA GLN A 262 13.13 17.13 -18.01
C GLN A 262 14.37 17.77 -18.64
N LYS A 263 14.89 17.25 -19.76
CA LYS A 263 16.00 17.87 -20.50
C LYS A 263 15.56 18.99 -21.43
N ARG A 264 14.28 19.01 -21.81
CA ARG A 264 13.68 20.00 -22.72
C ARG A 264 13.06 21.19 -21.99
N SER A 265 12.74 21.01 -20.69
CA SER A 265 12.12 22.00 -19.81
C SER A 265 13.16 22.67 -18.92
#